data_AF-A0A645JMP2-F1
#
_entry.id   AF-A0A645JMP2-F1
#
_cell.length_a   1.000
_cell.length_b   1.000
_cell.length_c   1.000
_cell.angle_alpha   90.00
_cell.angle_beta   90.00
_cell.angle_gamma   90.00
#
_symmetry.space_group_name_H-M   'P 1'
#
loop_
_entity.id
_entity.type
_entity.pdbx_description
1 polymer ?
#
loop_
_entity_poly.entity_id
_entity_poly.type
_entity_poly.pdbx_seq_one_letter_code
_entity_poly.pdbx_strand_id
1 'polypeptide(L)'
;MGAAIAAARLGTDGWRQRVEPYSIPFSAMTVAGFKNLLVAGKCISGDQVAMSSYRMTPSCCAMGQAAGSAAYLALRQGTEDIRNIDLKTLQGIFAENDLVTDPRAHHAFAPQSRGKKGAE
;
A
#
# COMPACT_ATOMS: atom_id res chain seq x y z
N MET A 1 -9.39 -25.77 -4.62
CA MET A 1 -8.57 -26.09 -5.80
C MET A 1 -7.58 -24.96 -5.99
N GLY A 2 -6.30 -25.24 -5.73
CA GLY A 2 -5.26 -24.22 -5.58
C GLY A 2 -4.95 -23.49 -6.87
N ALA A 3 -5.05 -22.16 -6.83
CA ALA A 3 -4.41 -21.33 -7.82
C ALA A 3 -2.89 -21.47 -7.63
N ALA A 4 -2.26 -22.26 -8.49
CA ALA A 4 -0.82 -22.25 -8.61
C ALA A 4 -0.39 -20.81 -8.87
N ILE A 5 0.31 -20.21 -7.91
CA ILE A 5 1.14 -19.02 -8.15
C ILE A 5 2.19 -19.51 -9.13
N ALA A 6 1.88 -19.42 -10.42
CA ALA A 6 2.81 -19.70 -11.48
C ALA A 6 4.03 -18.84 -11.19
N ALA A 7 5.18 -19.49 -11.02
CA ALA A 7 6.46 -18.85 -10.75
C ALA A 7 6.66 -17.72 -11.77
N ALA A 8 6.35 -16.50 -11.37
CA ALA A 8 6.51 -15.34 -12.21
C ALA A 8 8.01 -15.21 -12.48
N ARG A 9 8.40 -15.47 -13.73
CA ARG A 9 9.75 -15.18 -14.19
C ARG A 9 10.00 -13.69 -13.91
N LEU A 10 10.89 -13.43 -12.97
CA LEU A 10 11.37 -12.09 -12.67
C LEU A 10 11.95 -11.50 -13.97
N GLY A 11 11.27 -10.50 -14.55
CA GLY A 11 11.89 -9.55 -15.46
C GLY A 11 11.56 -9.60 -16.96
N THR A 12 10.73 -10.50 -17.49
CA THR A 12 10.50 -10.57 -18.97
C THR A 12 9.30 -9.80 -19.50
N ASP A 13 8.32 -9.46 -18.65
CA ASP A 13 6.98 -9.10 -19.14
C ASP A 13 6.64 -7.60 -18.97
N GLY A 14 7.49 -6.83 -18.27
CA GLY A 14 7.28 -5.40 -18.01
C GLY A 14 5.90 -5.07 -17.42
N TRP A 15 5.42 -3.84 -17.62
CA TRP A 15 4.11 -3.32 -17.17
C TRP A 15 2.86 -4.07 -17.69
N ARG A 16 3.01 -5.26 -18.29
CA ARG A 16 1.95 -6.05 -18.91
C ARG A 16 1.46 -7.21 -18.05
N GLN A 17 2.03 -7.43 -16.86
CA GLN A 17 1.50 -8.40 -15.91
C GLN A 17 0.28 -7.82 -15.20
N ARG A 18 -0.75 -8.67 -15.03
CA ARG A 18 -1.90 -8.34 -14.18
C ARG A 18 -1.41 -8.27 -12.74
N VAL A 19 -1.56 -7.10 -12.13
CA VAL A 19 -1.25 -6.88 -10.72
C VAL A 19 -2.56 -6.66 -10.00
N GLU A 20 -2.80 -7.47 -8.96
CA GLU A 20 -3.93 -7.25 -8.07
C GLU A 20 -3.65 -6.01 -7.21
N PRO A 21 -4.65 -5.15 -6.97
CA PRO A 21 -4.48 -4.00 -6.10
C PRO A 21 -4.02 -4.45 -4.71
N TYR A 22 -3.20 -3.63 -4.07
CA TYR A 22 -2.68 -3.90 -2.74
C TYR A 22 -2.72 -2.63 -1.89
N SER A 23 -2.78 -2.81 -0.58
CA SER A 23 -2.67 -1.73 0.39
C SER A 23 -1.26 -1.70 0.99
N ILE A 24 -0.81 -0.50 1.37
CA ILE A 24 0.43 -0.33 2.12
C ILE A 24 0.11 -0.59 3.60
N PRO A 25 0.76 -1.55 4.27
CA PRO A 25 0.52 -1.80 5.67
C PRO A 25 0.94 -0.59 6.52
N PHE A 26 0.11 -0.20 7.49
CA PHE A 26 0.44 0.90 8.42
C PHE A 26 1.75 0.64 9.18
N SER A 27 2.03 -0.62 9.52
CA SER A 27 3.28 -1.02 10.17
C SER A 27 4.53 -0.74 9.34
N ALA A 28 4.43 -0.75 8.00
CA ALA A 28 5.55 -0.43 7.12
C ALA A 28 6.03 1.02 7.28
N MET A 29 5.14 1.90 7.74
CA MET A 29 5.41 3.32 8.01
C MET A 29 5.98 3.57 9.40
N THR A 30 6.00 2.57 10.29
CA THR A 30 6.54 2.73 11.65
C THR A 30 8.05 2.55 11.68
N VAL A 31 8.72 3.28 12.57
CA VAL A 31 10.19 3.20 12.74
C VAL A 31 10.53 2.37 13.98
N ALA A 32 11.45 1.42 13.83
CA ALA A 32 11.95 0.61 14.94
C ALA A 32 12.62 1.48 16.00
N GLY A 33 12.38 1.20 17.28
CA GLY A 33 12.94 1.95 18.40
C GLY A 33 12.22 3.25 18.76
N PHE A 34 11.27 3.70 17.95
CA PHE A 34 10.45 4.89 18.22
C PHE A 34 9.00 4.51 18.46
N LYS A 35 8.33 5.24 19.36
CA LYS A 35 6.90 5.04 19.67
C LYS A 35 6.00 5.98 18.87
N ASN A 36 6.50 7.17 18.53
CA ASN A 36 5.72 8.29 17.99
C ASN A 36 6.29 8.82 16.66
N LEU A 37 7.01 8.00 15.92
CA LEU A 37 7.62 8.37 14.64
C LEU A 37 7.04 7.54 13.49
N LEU A 38 6.47 8.24 12.51
CA LEU A 38 6.04 7.69 11.23
C LEU A 38 6.85 8.28 10.09
N VAL A 39 7.05 7.47 9.06
CA VAL A 39 7.70 7.85 7.80
C VAL A 39 6.76 7.56 6.63
N ALA A 40 6.85 8.34 5.56
CA ALA A 40 6.00 8.22 4.38
C ALA A 40 6.82 8.33 3.10
N GLY A 41 6.47 7.52 2.09
CA GLY A 41 7.18 7.49 0.81
C GLY A 41 8.35 6.50 0.81
N LYS A 42 9.50 6.90 0.25
CA LYS A 42 10.64 5.99 0.04
C LYS A 42 11.29 5.47 1.32
N CYS A 43 11.12 6.16 2.44
CA CYS A 43 11.75 5.82 3.72
C CYS A 43 10.98 4.74 4.52
N ILE A 44 9.83 4.27 4.02
CA ILE A 44 9.09 3.17 4.64
C ILE A 44 9.79 1.82 4.40
N SER A 45 9.46 0.83 5.22
CA SER A 45 9.95 -0.54 5.06
C SER A 45 9.32 -1.21 3.84
N GLY A 46 10.13 -1.73 2.93
CA GLY A 46 9.68 -2.48 1.76
C GLY A 46 10.85 -3.11 1.02
N ASP A 47 10.59 -4.21 0.30
CA ASP A 47 11.58 -4.79 -0.61
C ASP A 47 11.73 -3.95 -1.89
N GLN A 48 12.71 -4.30 -2.72
CA GLN A 48 12.99 -3.58 -3.96
C GLN A 48 11.78 -3.57 -4.92
N VAL A 49 11.02 -4.66 -4.97
CA VAL A 49 9.88 -4.81 -5.90
C VAL A 49 8.70 -3.96 -5.43
N ALA A 50 8.37 -4.01 -4.14
CA ALA A 50 7.36 -3.17 -3.52
C ALA A 50 7.71 -1.68 -3.69
N MET A 51 8.96 -1.29 -3.42
CA MET A 51 9.42 0.09 -3.60
C MET A 51 9.31 0.53 -5.07
N SER A 52 9.47 -0.41 -6.01
CA SER A 52 9.26 -0.11 -7.43
C SER A 52 7.81 0.31 -7.75
N SER A 53 6.86 -0.05 -6.90
CA SER A 53 5.44 0.26 -7.10
C SER A 53 4.96 1.42 -6.23
N TYR A 54 5.24 1.44 -4.92
CA TYR A 54 4.69 2.46 -4.01
C TYR A 54 5.43 3.80 -4.03
N ARG A 55 6.55 3.94 -4.75
CA ARG A 55 7.31 5.22 -4.80
C ARG A 55 6.65 6.33 -5.61
N MET A 56 5.45 6.10 -6.14
CA MET A 56 4.73 7.09 -6.95
C MET A 56 4.14 8.19 -6.06
N THR A 57 4.10 9.42 -6.58
CA THR A 57 3.54 10.59 -5.88
C THR A 57 2.16 10.34 -5.24
N PRO A 58 1.15 9.75 -5.92
CA PRO A 58 -0.14 9.51 -5.29
C PRO A 58 -0.05 8.62 -4.04
N SER A 59 0.76 7.56 -4.08
CA SER A 59 1.02 6.69 -2.93
C SER A 59 1.72 7.44 -1.79
N CYS A 60 2.71 8.28 -2.11
CA CYS A 60 3.39 9.14 -1.14
C CYS A 60 2.43 10.13 -0.47
N CYS A 61 1.54 10.77 -1.24
CA CYS A 61 0.53 11.68 -0.71
C CYS A 61 -0.45 10.96 0.22
N ALA A 62 -0.95 9.79 -0.18
CA ALA A 62 -1.85 8.97 0.65
C ALA A 62 -1.19 8.54 1.97
N MET A 63 0.09 8.13 1.93
CA MET A 63 0.85 7.83 3.14
C MET A 63 1.06 9.07 4.02
N GLY A 64 1.32 10.23 3.44
CA GLY A 64 1.43 11.49 4.18
C GLY A 64 0.14 11.85 4.92
N GLN A 65 -1.00 11.72 4.24
CA GLN A 65 -2.33 11.88 4.85
C GLN A 65 -2.51 10.90 6.01
N ALA A 66 -2.18 9.62 5.79
CA ALA A 66 -2.33 8.60 6.82
C ALA A 66 -1.46 8.87 8.05
N ALA A 67 -0.22 9.31 7.85
CA ALA A 67 0.68 9.67 8.94
C ALA A 67 0.16 10.87 9.75
N GLY A 68 -0.32 11.91 9.08
CA GLY A 68 -0.89 13.09 9.74
C GLY A 68 -2.17 12.76 10.53
N SER A 69 -3.09 12.02 9.93
CA SER A 69 -4.33 11.59 10.59
C SER A 69 -4.04 10.67 11.79
N ALA A 70 -3.05 9.78 11.68
CA ALA A 70 -2.62 8.93 12.78
C ALA A 70 -2.03 9.75 13.93
N ALA A 71 -1.18 10.74 13.64
CA ALA A 71 -0.61 11.63 14.65
C ALA A 71 -1.72 12.45 15.36
N TYR A 72 -2.68 12.98 14.61
CA TYR A 72 -3.86 13.64 15.18
C TYR A 72 -4.64 12.72 16.12
N LEU A 73 -4.90 11.47 15.71
CA LEU A 73 -5.61 10.48 16.51
C LEU A 73 -4.85 10.10 17.78
N ALA A 74 -3.52 9.92 17.68
CA ALA A 74 -2.68 9.60 18.83
C ALA A 74 -2.77 10.70 19.90
N LEU A 75 -2.67 11.97 19.47
CA LEU A 75 -2.83 13.13 20.36
C LEU A 75 -4.23 13.18 20.98
N ARG A 76 -5.28 12.93 20.20
CA ARG A 76 -6.67 12.96 20.67
C ARG A 76 -6.98 11.83 21.66
N GLN A 77 -6.36 10.66 21.49
CA GLN A 77 -6.53 9.50 22.37
C GLN A 77 -5.58 9.53 23.57
N GLY A 78 -4.60 10.45 23.60
CA GLY A 78 -3.59 10.52 24.66
C GLY A 78 -2.62 9.33 24.64
N THR A 79 -2.36 8.72 23.47
CA THR A 79 -1.39 7.63 23.34
C THR A 79 -0.05 8.14 22.84
N GLU A 80 1.03 7.72 23.51
CA GLU A 80 2.41 8.00 23.09
C GLU A 80 2.89 7.01 22.01
N ASP A 81 2.32 5.80 21.97
CA ASP A 81 2.65 4.81 20.96
C ASP A 81 1.63 4.86 19.82
N ILE A 82 2.10 5.21 18.63
CA ILE A 82 1.32 5.32 17.40
C ILE A 82 0.72 3.98 16.97
N ARG A 83 1.26 2.86 17.47
CA ARG A 83 0.74 1.51 17.19
C ARG A 83 -0.54 1.20 17.97
N ASN A 84 -0.84 1.98 19.01
CA ASN A 84 -2.01 1.79 19.87
C ASN A 84 -3.21 2.65 19.45
N ILE A 85 -3.12 3.35 18.32
CA ILE A 85 -4.26 4.13 17.80
C ILE A 85 -5.39 3.20 17.35
N ASP A 86 -6.64 3.67 17.50
CA ASP A 86 -7.78 2.98 16.89
C ASP A 86 -7.76 3.10 15.37
N LEU A 87 -7.32 2.04 14.70
CA LEU A 87 -7.26 1.94 13.24
C LEU A 87 -8.63 2.04 12.58
N LYS A 88 -9.72 1.65 13.26
CA LYS A 88 -11.07 1.74 12.68
C LYS A 88 -11.50 3.20 12.58
N THR A 89 -11.23 3.99 13.62
CA THR A 89 -11.43 5.44 13.56
C THR A 89 -10.54 6.09 12.51
N LEU A 90 -9.28 5.66 12.38
CA LEU A 90 -8.38 6.16 11.33
C LEU A 90 -8.92 5.87 9.92
N GLN A 91 -9.41 4.66 9.68
CA GLN A 91 -10.05 4.29 8.41
C GLN A 91 -11.35 5.06 8.16
N GLY A 92 -12.10 5.39 9.22
CA GLY A 92 -13.27 6.26 9.15
C GLY A 92 -12.94 7.65 8.63
N ILE A 93 -11.84 8.27 9.11
CA ILE A 93 -11.36 9.56 8.62
C ILE A 93 -11.08 9.50 7.11
N PHE A 94 -10.51 8.40 6.62
CA PHE A 94 -10.26 8.24 5.18
C PHE A 94 -11.55 8.10 4.38
N ALA A 95 -12.52 7.33 4.87
CA ALA A 95 -13.81 7.18 4.22
C ALA A 95 -14.58 8.50 4.11
N GLU A 96 -14.51 9.37 5.12
CA GLU A 96 -15.09 10.72 5.10
C GLU A 96 -14.46 11.63 4.03
N ASN A 97 -13.22 11.34 3.62
CA ASN A 97 -12.49 12.08 2.58
C ASN A 97 -12.45 11.33 1.24
N ASP A 98 -13.40 10.41 1.00
CA ASP A 98 -13.51 9.58 -0.20
C ASP A 98 -12.25 8.76 -0.54
N LEU A 99 -11.43 8.46 0.46
CA LEU A 99 -10.22 7.66 0.33
C LEU A 99 -10.54 6.18 0.56
N VAL A 100 -10.49 5.41 -0.53
CA VAL A 100 -10.70 3.96 -0.50
C VAL A 100 -9.47 3.29 0.15
N THR A 101 -9.73 2.52 1.21
CA THR A 101 -8.69 1.81 1.98
C THR A 101 -8.65 0.31 1.68
N ASP A 102 -9.75 -0.25 1.19
CA ASP A 102 -9.83 -1.66 0.81
C ASP A 102 -9.31 -1.84 -0.63
N PRO A 103 -8.18 -2.54 -0.82
CA PRO A 103 -7.66 -2.81 -2.17
C PRO A 103 -8.63 -3.62 -3.02
N ARG A 104 -9.53 -4.42 -2.42
CA ARG A 104 -10.50 -5.25 -3.14
C ARG A 104 -11.60 -4.43 -3.82
N ALA A 105 -11.79 -3.18 -3.41
CA ALA A 105 -12.71 -2.26 -4.07
C ALA A 105 -12.17 -1.75 -5.41
N HIS A 106 -10.88 -1.95 -5.70
CA HIS A 106 -10.27 -1.59 -6.96
C HIS A 106 -10.28 -2.77 -7.95
N HIS A 107 -10.42 -2.46 -9.24
CA HIS A 107 -10.26 -3.46 -10.30
C HIS A 107 -8.79 -3.63 -10.63
N ALA A 108 -8.35 -4.89 -10.79
CA ALA A 108 -7.02 -5.19 -11.30
C ALA A 108 -6.81 -4.54 -12.67
N PHE A 109 -5.68 -3.85 -12.84
CA PHE A 109 -5.35 -3.18 -14.09
C PHE A 109 -4.45 -4.07 -14.96
N ALA A 110 -4.93 -4.42 -16.15
CA ALA A 110 -4.12 -5.01 -17.22
C ALA A 110 -4.76 -4.70 -18.59
N PRO A 111 -4.11 -3.92 -19.48
CA PRO A 111 -4.76 -3.48 -20.72
C PRO A 111 -4.94 -4.57 -21.78
N GLN A 112 -4.32 -5.76 -21.67
CA GLN A 112 -4.64 -7.00 -22.41
C GLN A 112 -3.58 -8.08 -22.08
N SER A 113 -3.98 -9.35 -21.95
CA SER A 113 -3.02 -10.45 -22.09
C SER A 113 -2.54 -10.43 -23.55
N ARG A 114 -1.23 -10.38 -23.80
CA ARG A 114 -0.71 -10.57 -25.16
C ARG A 114 -1.20 -11.94 -25.62
N GLY A 115 -2.25 -11.98 -26.45
CA GLY A 115 -2.67 -13.20 -27.13
C GLY A 115 -1.41 -13.79 -27.75
N LYS A 116 -1.19 -15.09 -27.54
CA LYS A 116 -0.06 -15.82 -28.16
C LYS A 116 -0.08 -15.46 -29.65
N LYS A 117 0.80 -14.55 -30.11
CA LYS A 117 1.03 -14.43 -31.55
C LYS A 117 1.56 -15.80 -31.94
N GLY A 118 0.83 -16.45 -32.85
CA GLY A 118 1.12 -17.79 -33.31
C GLY A 118 2.60 -17.95 -33.61
N ALA A 119 3.16 -19.05 -33.10
CA ALA A 119 4.24 -19.70 -33.80
C ALA A 119 3.61 -20.29 -35.06
N GLU A 120 3.63 -19.52 -36.14
CA GLU A 120 3.57 -20.03 -37.50
C GLU A 120 4.98 -19.90 -38.08
#